data_AF-A0AAD6IEA2-F1
#
_entry.id   AF-A0AAD6IEA2-F1
#
_cell.length_a   1.000
_cell.length_b   1.000
_cell.length_c   1.000
_cell.angle_alpha   90.00
_cell.angle_beta   90.00
_cell.angle_gamma   90.00
#
_symmetry.space_group_name_H-M   'P 1'
#
loop_
_entity.id
_entity.type
_entity.pdbx_description
1 polymer ?
#
loop_
_entity_poly.entity_id
_entity_poly.type
_entity_poly.pdbx_seq_one_letter_code
_entity_poly.pdbx_strand_id
1 'polypeptide(L)'
;MCLVLAELMFPDSRFGLAMHVNGVAGLFETSGPDRFKSGALQSLFVGFRPLLMVQAIQSRKATFIASKEWIEIPLSTCNPSLMQQLINLVAKLPFLLEEADRFIRTPCETESAQVSKLWDDYIELLLQLERWEEALNCERPGFWAQSSHSTLRIPSPPGTPLWFTNITMANFWAHMWAFQVICAVELGRLEASFQNWGSQPFKQGRFFCSEDSQRNIQSISRKICLGMEYLVQDDMKLFGPASAILPLETAYKVFNKDNQSSMREMMYIERIVDCLVEKGLQSTPYLVYG
;
A
#
# COMPACT_ATOMS: atom_id res chain seq x y z
N MET A 1 -20.61 -0.20 -1.95
CA MET A 1 -19.70 0.19 -0.84
C MET A 1 -20.10 -0.50 0.45
N CYS A 2 -21.39 -0.58 0.76
CA CYS A 2 -21.92 -1.27 1.94
C CYS A 2 -21.45 -2.72 2.07
N LEU A 3 -21.54 -3.53 1.01
CA LEU A 3 -21.10 -4.94 1.07
C LEU A 3 -19.60 -5.05 1.37
N VAL A 4 -18.74 -4.31 0.66
CA VAL A 4 -17.30 -4.26 0.91
C VAL A 4 -16.96 -3.89 2.36
N LEU A 5 -17.65 -2.91 2.93
CA LEU A 5 -17.44 -2.52 4.32
C LEU A 5 -18.01 -3.54 5.32
N ALA A 6 -19.14 -4.16 4.99
CA ALA A 6 -19.74 -5.20 5.81
C ALA A 6 -18.83 -6.43 5.90
N GLU A 7 -18.10 -6.78 4.83
CA GLU A 7 -17.14 -7.89 4.87
C GLU A 7 -16.05 -7.68 5.91
N LEU A 8 -15.67 -6.43 6.20
CA LEU A 8 -14.70 -6.16 7.24
C LEU A 8 -15.22 -6.50 8.65
N MET A 9 -16.54 -6.55 8.82
CA MET A 9 -17.20 -6.82 10.09
C MET A 9 -17.39 -8.32 10.38
N PHE A 10 -17.17 -9.18 9.38
CA PHE A 10 -17.31 -10.62 9.53
C PHE A 10 -15.92 -11.29 9.57
N PRO A 11 -15.72 -12.29 10.44
CA PRO A 11 -14.46 -13.04 10.47
C PRO A 11 -14.27 -13.79 9.15
N ASP A 12 -13.01 -13.97 8.74
CA ASP A 12 -12.60 -14.75 7.56
C ASP A 12 -13.28 -14.34 6.23
N SER A 13 -13.57 -13.03 6.06
CA SER A 13 -14.23 -12.55 4.84
C SER A 13 -13.29 -12.06 3.73
N ARG A 14 -12.06 -12.59 3.66
CA ARG A 14 -11.10 -12.23 2.59
C ARG A 14 -11.68 -12.47 1.20
N PHE A 15 -12.27 -13.64 1.01
CA PHE A 15 -12.80 -14.05 -0.27
C PHE A 15 -14.04 -13.21 -0.66
N GLY A 16 -14.96 -12.99 0.28
CA GLY A 16 -16.15 -12.15 0.05
C GLY A 16 -15.79 -10.71 -0.28
N LEU A 17 -14.84 -10.13 0.47
CA LEU A 17 -14.28 -8.81 0.21
C LEU A 17 -13.74 -8.70 -1.21
N ALA A 18 -12.87 -9.64 -1.62
CA ALA A 18 -12.31 -9.68 -2.97
C ALA A 18 -13.40 -9.81 -4.04
N MET A 19 -14.38 -10.69 -3.84
CA MET A 19 -15.50 -10.88 -4.77
C MET A 19 -16.32 -9.60 -4.96
N HIS A 20 -16.61 -8.87 -3.90
CA HIS A 20 -17.36 -7.62 -3.98
C HIS A 20 -16.56 -6.50 -4.63
N VAL A 21 -15.28 -6.36 -4.31
CA VAL A 21 -14.42 -5.36 -4.96
C VAL A 21 -14.27 -5.68 -6.46
N ASN A 22 -14.05 -6.94 -6.82
CA ASN A 22 -13.95 -7.37 -8.22
C ASN A 22 -15.27 -7.20 -8.98
N GLY A 23 -16.42 -7.44 -8.34
CA GLY A 23 -17.72 -7.19 -8.94
C GLY A 23 -17.92 -5.70 -9.29
N VAL A 24 -17.51 -4.81 -8.39
CA VAL A 24 -17.51 -3.35 -8.65
C VAL A 24 -16.51 -2.99 -9.76
N ALA A 25 -15.31 -3.59 -9.74
CA ALA A 25 -14.29 -3.40 -10.76
C ALA A 25 -14.85 -3.73 -12.16
N GLY A 26 -15.46 -4.91 -12.33
CA GLY A 26 -16.07 -5.33 -13.59
C GLY A 26 -17.22 -4.44 -14.03
N LEU A 27 -18.05 -3.94 -13.09
CA LEU A 27 -19.12 -2.99 -13.41
C LEU A 27 -18.57 -1.66 -13.94
N PHE A 28 -17.50 -1.15 -13.35
CA PHE A 28 -16.84 0.08 -13.82
C PHE A 28 -16.21 -0.14 -15.19
N GLU A 29 -15.40 -1.19 -15.34
CA GLU A 29 -14.70 -1.50 -16.58
C GLU A 29 -15.65 -1.67 -17.77
N THR A 30 -16.69 -2.49 -17.61
CA THR A 30 -17.74 -2.68 -18.63
C THR A 30 -18.55 -1.42 -18.91
N SER A 31 -18.53 -0.46 -17.98
CA SER A 31 -19.25 0.80 -18.14
C SER A 31 -18.51 1.85 -18.94
N GLY A 32 -17.19 1.72 -19.05
CA GLY A 32 -16.34 2.70 -19.70
C GLY A 32 -16.14 3.97 -18.86
N PRO A 33 -14.99 4.65 -19.04
CA PRO A 33 -14.59 5.77 -18.19
C PRO A 33 -15.46 7.03 -18.35
N ASP A 34 -16.05 7.25 -19.52
CA ASP A 34 -16.90 8.42 -19.80
C ASP A 34 -18.09 8.57 -18.85
N ARG A 35 -18.66 7.45 -18.37
CA ARG A 35 -19.80 7.48 -17.43
C ARG A 35 -19.43 8.03 -16.05
N PHE A 36 -18.14 8.09 -15.73
CA PHE A 36 -17.62 8.52 -14.44
C PHE A 36 -17.01 9.92 -14.49
N LYS A 37 -17.31 10.72 -15.53
CA LYS A 37 -16.81 12.10 -15.69
C LYS A 37 -17.42 13.10 -14.71
N SER A 38 -18.61 12.88 -14.17
CA SER A 38 -19.26 13.84 -13.26
C SER A 38 -20.30 13.22 -12.34
N GLY A 39 -20.71 13.99 -11.33
CA GLY A 39 -21.83 13.66 -10.44
C GLY A 39 -21.58 12.45 -9.54
N ALA A 40 -22.65 11.76 -9.17
CA ALA A 40 -22.60 10.66 -8.21
C ALA A 40 -21.73 9.48 -8.68
N LEU A 41 -21.70 9.21 -9.99
CA LEU A 41 -20.85 8.15 -10.56
C LEU A 41 -19.36 8.50 -10.41
N GLN A 42 -18.96 9.74 -10.70
CA GLN A 42 -17.58 10.20 -10.45
C GLN A 42 -17.22 10.04 -8.98
N SER A 43 -18.07 10.50 -8.05
CA SER A 43 -17.82 10.36 -6.61
C SER A 43 -17.69 8.90 -6.19
N LEU A 44 -18.53 8.02 -6.74
CA LEU A 44 -18.49 6.59 -6.46
C LEU A 44 -17.18 5.97 -6.96
N PHE A 45 -16.78 6.26 -8.20
CA PHE A 45 -15.51 5.77 -8.76
C PHE A 45 -14.34 6.26 -7.91
N VAL A 46 -14.22 7.57 -7.68
CA VAL A 46 -13.17 8.19 -6.87
C VAL A 46 -13.07 7.56 -5.48
N GLY A 47 -14.20 7.31 -4.82
CA GLY A 47 -14.25 6.68 -3.50
C GLY A 47 -13.82 5.22 -3.49
N PHE A 48 -14.04 4.49 -4.59
CA PHE A 48 -13.67 3.08 -4.73
C PHE A 48 -12.24 2.86 -5.22
N ARG A 49 -11.61 3.83 -5.91
CA ARG A 49 -10.25 3.68 -6.47
C ARG A 49 -9.21 3.18 -5.45
N PRO A 50 -9.16 3.64 -4.18
CA PRO A 50 -8.24 3.07 -3.20
C PRO A 50 -8.46 1.56 -2.98
N LEU A 51 -9.72 1.12 -2.88
CA LEU A 51 -10.07 -0.29 -2.66
C LEU A 51 -9.72 -1.15 -3.88
N LEU A 52 -9.98 -0.64 -5.08
CA LEU A 52 -9.60 -1.30 -6.34
C LEU A 52 -8.07 -1.45 -6.44
N MET A 53 -7.32 -0.42 -6.03
CA MET A 53 -5.86 -0.45 -6.02
C MET A 53 -5.33 -1.47 -5.03
N VAL A 54 -5.81 -1.44 -3.78
CA VAL A 54 -5.44 -2.40 -2.73
C VAL A 54 -5.71 -3.83 -3.19
N GLN A 55 -6.90 -4.09 -3.75
CA GLN A 55 -7.26 -5.41 -4.26
C GLN A 55 -6.36 -5.86 -5.42
N ALA A 56 -6.03 -4.97 -6.36
CA ALA A 56 -5.13 -5.28 -7.47
C ALA A 56 -3.71 -5.60 -6.98
N ILE A 57 -3.21 -4.86 -5.98
CA ILE A 57 -1.91 -5.12 -5.35
C ILE A 57 -1.91 -6.46 -4.61
N GLN A 58 -2.92 -6.73 -3.78
CA GLN A 58 -3.02 -7.97 -2.99
C GLN A 58 -3.20 -9.20 -3.88
N SER A 59 -4.00 -9.10 -4.95
CA SER A 59 -4.15 -10.16 -5.95
C SER A 59 -2.96 -10.25 -6.91
N ARG A 60 -2.07 -9.25 -6.90
CA ARG A 60 -0.90 -9.14 -7.79
C ARG A 60 -1.32 -9.23 -9.26
N LYS A 61 -2.37 -8.49 -9.61
CA LYS A 61 -2.96 -8.47 -10.95
C LYS A 61 -3.08 -7.07 -11.50
N ALA A 62 -2.70 -6.91 -12.77
CA ALA A 62 -2.93 -5.68 -13.50
C ALA A 62 -4.41 -5.27 -13.45
N THR A 63 -4.64 -3.96 -13.51
CA THR A 63 -5.97 -3.38 -13.31
C THR A 63 -6.29 -2.30 -14.34
N PHE A 64 -7.55 -2.24 -14.77
CA PHE A 64 -8.02 -1.29 -15.79
C PHE A 64 -7.82 0.17 -15.37
N ILE A 65 -7.80 0.46 -14.06
CA ILE A 65 -7.60 1.82 -13.52
C ILE A 65 -6.20 2.38 -13.80
N ALA A 66 -5.27 1.55 -14.30
CA ALA A 66 -3.93 1.95 -14.74
C ALA A 66 -3.88 2.46 -16.19
N SER A 67 -4.94 2.22 -16.97
CA SER A 67 -4.99 2.71 -18.33
C SER A 67 -5.15 4.24 -18.37
N LYS A 68 -4.58 4.85 -19.42
CA LYS A 68 -4.59 6.31 -19.59
C LYS A 68 -5.99 6.91 -19.51
N GLU A 69 -6.95 6.27 -20.17
CA GLU A 69 -8.35 6.69 -20.21
C GLU A 69 -8.95 6.75 -18.81
N TRP A 70 -8.69 5.74 -17.97
CA TRP A 70 -9.21 5.68 -16.60
C TRP A 70 -8.49 6.59 -15.60
N ILE A 71 -7.28 7.03 -15.90
CA ILE A 71 -6.54 8.03 -15.12
C ILE A 71 -7.02 9.45 -15.45
N GLU A 72 -7.25 9.74 -16.74
CA GLU A 72 -7.53 11.10 -17.22
C GLU A 72 -9.03 11.42 -17.23
N ILE A 73 -9.86 10.55 -17.79
CA ILE A 73 -11.25 10.86 -18.10
C ILE A 73 -12.10 11.08 -16.83
N PRO A 74 -12.14 10.14 -15.85
CA PRO A 74 -12.99 10.30 -14.68
C PRO A 74 -12.58 11.49 -13.79
N LEU A 75 -11.35 11.98 -13.92
CA LEU A 75 -10.83 13.10 -13.13
C LEU A 75 -10.78 14.42 -13.91
N SER A 76 -11.18 14.43 -15.18
CA SER A 76 -11.04 15.58 -16.10
C SER A 76 -11.75 16.86 -15.65
N THR A 77 -12.77 16.76 -14.80
CA THR A 77 -13.57 17.90 -14.34
C THR A 77 -13.32 18.29 -12.88
N CYS A 78 -12.37 17.63 -12.20
CA CYS A 78 -12.12 17.83 -10.78
C CYS A 78 -10.61 17.97 -10.50
N ASN A 79 -10.26 18.72 -9.46
CA ASN A 79 -8.89 18.75 -8.96
C ASN A 79 -8.64 17.47 -8.14
N PRO A 80 -7.73 16.56 -8.59
CA PRO A 80 -7.51 15.31 -7.88
C PRO A 80 -6.90 15.56 -6.49
N SER A 81 -7.49 14.96 -5.45
CA SER A 81 -6.88 14.97 -4.11
C SER A 81 -5.52 14.25 -4.11
N LEU A 82 -4.69 14.47 -3.07
CA LEU A 82 -3.39 13.80 -2.93
C LEU A 82 -3.50 12.26 -3.04
N MET A 83 -4.54 11.66 -2.44
CA MET A 83 -4.77 10.22 -2.57
C MET A 83 -5.04 9.80 -4.03
N GLN A 84 -5.77 10.60 -4.80
CA GLN A 84 -6.05 10.30 -6.21
C GLN A 84 -4.80 10.45 -7.07
N GLN A 85 -3.96 11.45 -6.78
CA GLN A 85 -2.65 11.61 -7.41
C GLN A 85 -1.72 10.44 -7.08
N LEU A 86 -1.74 9.96 -5.83
CA LEU A 86 -0.96 8.80 -5.42
C LEU A 86 -1.40 7.54 -6.16
N ILE A 87 -2.70 7.29 -6.23
CA ILE A 87 -3.24 6.16 -6.99
C ILE A 87 -2.85 6.23 -8.47
N ASN A 88 -2.88 7.43 -9.07
CA ASN A 88 -2.42 7.61 -10.47
C ASN A 88 -0.94 7.24 -10.61
N LEU A 89 -0.10 7.72 -9.68
CA LEU A 89 1.34 7.46 -9.69
C LEU A 89 1.65 5.96 -9.57
N VAL A 90 0.99 5.27 -8.64
CA VAL A 90 1.22 3.83 -8.40
C VAL A 90 0.36 2.91 -9.25
N ALA A 91 -0.40 3.44 -10.22
CA ALA A 91 -1.36 2.64 -10.97
C ALA A 91 -0.72 1.48 -11.74
N LYS A 92 0.54 1.62 -12.15
CA LYS A 92 1.32 0.56 -12.81
C LYS A 92 1.79 -0.53 -11.85
N LEU A 93 1.82 -0.30 -10.53
CA LEU A 93 2.38 -1.23 -9.55
C LEU A 93 1.78 -2.65 -9.64
N PRO A 94 0.44 -2.85 -9.71
CA PRO A 94 -0.12 -4.20 -9.81
C PRO A 94 0.35 -4.97 -11.05
N PHE A 95 0.55 -4.28 -12.18
CA PHE A 95 1.14 -4.90 -13.38
C PHE A 95 2.60 -5.31 -13.14
N LEU A 96 3.40 -4.45 -12.49
CA LEU A 96 4.79 -4.79 -12.16
C LEU A 96 4.86 -6.02 -11.23
N LEU A 97 3.92 -6.15 -10.29
CA LEU A 97 3.81 -7.31 -9.40
C LEU A 97 3.49 -8.59 -10.18
N GLU A 98 2.54 -8.51 -11.12
CA GLU A 98 2.15 -9.63 -11.99
C GLU A 98 3.31 -10.10 -12.89
N GLU A 99 4.03 -9.16 -13.50
CA GLU A 99 5.19 -9.46 -14.33
C GLU A 99 6.33 -10.09 -13.52
N ALA A 100 6.59 -9.56 -12.31
CA ALA A 100 7.58 -10.13 -11.40
C ALA A 100 7.27 -11.60 -11.09
N ASP A 101 6.01 -11.93 -10.79
CA ASP A 101 5.58 -13.30 -10.53
C ASP A 101 5.73 -14.19 -11.77
N ARG A 102 5.41 -13.66 -12.96
CA ARG A 102 5.57 -14.39 -14.23
C ARG A 102 7.02 -14.79 -14.44
N PHE A 103 7.95 -13.83 -14.33
CA PHE A 103 9.37 -14.12 -14.51
C PHE A 103 9.90 -15.10 -13.46
N ILE A 104 9.58 -14.89 -12.18
CA ILE A 104 10.06 -15.76 -11.09
C ILE A 104 9.56 -17.21 -11.27
N ARG A 105 8.30 -17.39 -11.70
CA ARG A 105 7.72 -18.72 -11.89
C ARG A 105 8.22 -19.42 -13.15
N THR A 106 8.55 -18.68 -14.20
CA THR A 106 9.00 -19.25 -15.48
C THR A 106 10.28 -18.56 -15.93
N PRO A 107 11.43 -18.87 -15.29
CA PRO A 107 12.70 -18.27 -15.63
C PRO A 107 13.07 -18.59 -17.08
N CYS A 108 13.39 -17.57 -17.87
CA CYS A 108 13.84 -17.74 -19.25
C CYS A 108 15.01 -16.80 -19.56
N GLU A 109 16.16 -17.36 -19.94
CA GLU A 109 17.39 -16.58 -20.22
C GLU A 109 17.21 -15.56 -21.37
N THR A 110 16.29 -15.83 -22.30
CA THR A 110 16.02 -14.94 -23.44
C THR A 110 15.25 -13.67 -23.06
N GLU A 111 14.72 -13.57 -21.84
CA GLU A 111 13.90 -12.45 -21.37
C GLU A 111 14.71 -11.40 -20.59
N SER A 112 16.05 -11.46 -20.61
CA SER A 112 16.94 -10.56 -19.86
C SER A 112 16.64 -9.07 -20.06
N ALA A 113 16.30 -8.64 -21.28
CA ALA A 113 15.94 -7.26 -21.57
C ALA A 113 14.62 -6.83 -20.90
N GLN A 114 13.64 -7.74 -20.82
CA GLN A 114 12.34 -7.46 -20.20
C GLN A 114 12.46 -7.43 -18.67
N VAL A 115 13.29 -8.32 -18.12
CA VAL A 115 13.67 -8.34 -16.71
C VAL A 115 14.39 -7.05 -16.30
N SER A 116 15.34 -6.57 -17.11
CA SER A 116 16.01 -5.29 -16.88
C SER A 116 15.01 -4.14 -16.90
N LYS A 117 14.10 -4.12 -17.88
CA LYS A 117 13.05 -3.10 -17.95
C LYS A 117 12.13 -3.13 -16.72
N LEU A 118 11.72 -4.31 -16.27
CA LEU A 118 10.89 -4.47 -15.08
C LEU A 118 11.58 -3.88 -13.85
N TRP A 119 12.88 -4.17 -13.69
CA TRP A 119 13.71 -3.60 -12.64
C TRP A 119 13.74 -2.07 -12.70
N ASP A 120 14.04 -1.51 -13.88
CA ASP A 120 14.08 -0.06 -14.10
C ASP A 120 12.72 0.60 -13.81
N ASP A 121 11.61 -0.06 -14.18
CA ASP A 121 10.26 0.41 -13.93
C ASP A 121 9.90 0.47 -12.44
N TYR A 122 10.38 -0.48 -11.62
CA TYR A 122 10.27 -0.45 -10.16
C TYR A 122 11.12 0.65 -9.54
N ILE A 123 12.38 0.78 -9.98
CA ILE A 123 13.29 1.81 -9.48
C ILE A 123 12.73 3.19 -9.75
N GLU A 124 12.28 3.45 -10.98
CA GLU A 124 11.68 4.74 -11.32
C GLU A 124 10.43 5.02 -10.48
N LEU A 125 9.58 4.01 -10.24
CA LEU A 125 8.40 4.19 -9.39
C LEU A 125 8.77 4.54 -7.95
N LEU A 126 9.74 3.83 -7.37
CA LEU A 126 10.21 4.09 -6.01
C LEU A 126 10.83 5.49 -5.90
N LEU A 127 11.69 5.88 -6.84
CA LEU A 127 12.29 7.22 -6.88
C LEU A 127 11.25 8.33 -7.09
N GLN A 128 10.17 8.08 -7.82
CA GLN A 128 9.07 9.04 -7.94
C GLN A 128 8.32 9.19 -6.61
N LEU A 129 8.06 8.11 -5.89
CA LEU A 129 7.43 8.13 -4.56
C LEU A 129 8.31 8.87 -3.54
N GLU A 130 9.61 8.58 -3.49
CA GLU A 130 10.58 9.22 -2.60
C GLU A 130 10.70 10.73 -2.87
N ARG A 131 10.89 11.13 -4.13
CA ARG A 131 10.92 12.55 -4.51
C ARG A 131 9.64 13.29 -4.13
N TRP A 132 8.49 12.62 -4.28
CA TRP A 132 7.22 13.24 -3.95
C TRP A 132 6.98 13.34 -2.43
N GLU A 133 7.38 12.33 -1.65
CA GLU A 133 7.43 12.42 -0.19
C GLU A 133 8.32 13.58 0.27
N GLU A 134 9.53 13.71 -0.28
CA GLU A 134 10.45 14.80 0.06
C GLU A 134 9.85 16.18 -0.24
N ALA A 135 9.27 16.36 -1.43
CA ALA A 135 8.62 17.61 -1.81
C ALA A 135 7.48 17.98 -0.85
N LEU A 136 6.61 17.02 -0.52
CA LEU A 136 5.48 17.26 0.40
C LEU A 136 5.93 17.52 1.84
N ASN A 137 7.00 16.84 2.29
CA ASN A 137 7.58 17.08 3.61
C ASN A 137 8.17 18.49 3.74
N CYS A 138 8.77 19.03 2.67
CA CYS A 138 9.31 20.39 2.65
C CYS A 138 8.22 21.47 2.64
N GLU A 139 7.13 21.25 1.91
CA GLU A 139 6.07 22.25 1.80
C GLU A 139 5.12 22.24 3.00
N ARG A 140 4.39 21.12 3.17
CA ARG A 140 3.36 20.93 4.20
C ARG A 140 3.17 19.42 4.43
N PRO A 141 3.90 18.80 5.39
CA PRO A 141 3.79 17.36 5.62
C PRO A 141 2.37 16.98 6.04
N GLY A 142 1.63 17.87 6.70
CA GLY A 142 0.27 17.58 7.16
C GLY A 142 0.22 16.51 8.26
N PHE A 143 1.38 16.20 8.85
CA PHE A 143 1.56 15.37 10.04
C PHE A 143 2.64 15.95 10.96
N TRP A 144 2.64 15.56 12.23
CA TRP A 144 3.64 15.94 13.22
C TRP A 144 3.87 14.80 14.23
N ALA A 145 5.03 14.83 14.90
CA ALA A 145 5.33 13.92 15.99
C ALA A 145 4.56 14.34 17.26
N GLN A 146 3.86 13.41 17.87
CA GLN A 146 3.02 13.63 19.04
C GLN A 146 3.63 12.98 20.29
N SER A 147 4.09 13.80 21.22
CA SER A 147 4.77 13.34 22.45
C SER A 147 3.83 12.91 23.59
N SER A 148 2.50 12.93 23.39
CA SER A 148 1.57 12.47 24.42
C SER A 148 1.71 10.96 24.66
N HIS A 149 1.39 10.53 25.89
CA HIS A 149 1.36 9.12 26.22
C HIS A 149 0.46 8.35 25.24
N SER A 150 1.01 7.30 24.63
CA SER A 150 0.23 6.41 23.77
C SER A 150 -0.97 5.86 24.53
N THR A 151 -2.13 5.93 23.90
CA THR A 151 -3.40 5.39 24.40
C THR A 151 -3.42 3.86 24.40
N LEU A 152 -2.50 3.22 23.67
CA LEU A 152 -2.47 1.78 23.47
C LEU A 152 -1.90 1.00 24.66
N ARG A 153 -1.36 1.68 25.69
CA ARG A 153 -0.81 1.10 26.93
C ARG A 153 0.26 0.01 26.73
N ILE A 154 0.91 0.00 25.58
CA ILE A 154 2.04 -0.85 25.24
C ILE A 154 3.25 0.01 24.85
N PRO A 155 4.49 -0.53 24.90
CA PRO A 155 5.64 0.20 24.40
C PRO A 155 5.48 0.51 22.90
N SER A 156 5.55 1.80 22.54
CA SER A 156 5.63 2.20 21.14
C SER A 156 6.91 1.67 20.49
N PRO A 157 6.88 1.39 19.17
CA PRO A 157 8.10 1.10 18.43
C PRO A 157 9.05 2.31 18.46
N PRO A 158 10.35 2.13 18.17
CA PRO A 158 11.34 3.21 18.21
C PRO A 158 10.91 4.48 17.47
N GLY A 159 10.69 5.57 18.19
CA GLY A 159 10.26 6.85 17.60
C GLY A 159 9.05 7.43 18.33
N THR A 160 8.52 8.52 17.78
CA THR A 160 7.37 9.23 18.34
C THR A 160 6.14 8.97 17.47
N PRO A 161 4.98 8.64 18.07
CA PRO A 161 3.74 8.46 17.32
C PRO A 161 3.39 9.68 16.43
N LEU A 162 2.79 9.45 15.26
CA LEU A 162 2.54 10.46 14.22
C LEU A 162 1.05 10.84 14.13
N TRP A 163 0.76 12.12 14.26
CA TRP A 163 -0.58 12.69 14.19
C TRP A 163 -0.75 13.44 12.88
N PHE A 164 -1.98 13.50 12.39
CA PHE A 164 -2.28 14.08 11.08
C PHE A 164 -3.29 15.21 11.21
N THR A 165 -3.24 16.12 10.25
CA THR A 165 -4.19 17.24 10.16
C THR A 165 -5.63 16.78 9.95
N ASN A 166 -5.83 15.62 9.30
CA ASN A 166 -7.11 14.95 9.13
C ASN A 166 -6.90 13.50 8.65
N ILE A 167 -7.99 12.73 8.63
CA ILE A 167 -8.03 11.35 8.13
C ILE A 167 -7.52 11.21 6.69
N THR A 168 -7.77 12.18 5.80
CA THR A 168 -7.32 12.10 4.41
C THR A 168 -5.80 12.13 4.31
N MET A 169 -5.13 12.95 5.11
CA MET A 169 -3.67 12.98 5.20
C MET A 169 -3.10 11.71 5.85
N ALA A 170 -3.75 11.20 6.90
CA ALA A 170 -3.34 9.94 7.52
C ALA A 170 -3.39 8.77 6.53
N ASN A 171 -4.50 8.65 5.79
CA ASN A 171 -4.67 7.62 4.78
C ASN A 171 -3.64 7.77 3.67
N PHE A 172 -3.43 8.99 3.18
CA PHE A 172 -2.45 9.28 2.14
C PHE A 172 -1.04 8.83 2.55
N TRP A 173 -0.54 9.24 3.72
CA TRP A 173 0.80 8.90 4.18
C TRP A 173 0.97 7.42 4.46
N ALA A 174 0.00 6.79 5.11
CA ALA A 174 0.04 5.35 5.37
C ALA A 174 0.15 4.54 4.07
N HIS A 175 -0.58 4.93 3.02
CA HIS A 175 -0.51 4.27 1.71
C HIS A 175 0.77 4.62 0.95
N MET A 176 1.23 5.88 1.00
CA MET A 176 2.50 6.30 0.40
C MET A 176 3.65 5.42 0.91
N TRP A 177 3.78 5.32 2.24
CA TRP A 177 4.82 4.49 2.87
C TRP A 177 4.63 3.01 2.56
N ALA A 178 3.39 2.50 2.55
CA ALA A 178 3.13 1.12 2.18
C ALA A 178 3.57 0.81 0.74
N PHE A 179 3.28 1.69 -0.22
CA PHE A 179 3.69 1.50 -1.62
C PHE A 179 5.21 1.58 -1.80
N GLN A 180 5.90 2.46 -1.08
CA GLN A 180 7.37 2.48 -1.05
C GLN A 180 7.94 1.15 -0.52
N VAL A 181 7.41 0.64 0.59
CA VAL A 181 7.84 -0.64 1.17
C VAL A 181 7.58 -1.79 0.19
N ILE A 182 6.40 -1.84 -0.44
CA ILE A 182 6.08 -2.86 -1.45
C ILE A 182 7.10 -2.82 -2.60
N CYS A 183 7.37 -1.65 -3.18
CA CYS A 183 8.34 -1.53 -4.27
C CYS A 183 9.74 -2.00 -3.84
N ALA A 184 10.21 -1.55 -2.68
CA ALA A 184 11.54 -1.91 -2.17
C ALA A 184 11.67 -3.41 -1.85
N VAL A 185 10.65 -4.02 -1.25
CA VAL A 185 10.63 -5.46 -0.95
C VAL A 185 10.60 -6.29 -2.23
N GLU A 186 9.85 -5.87 -3.25
CA GLU A 186 9.78 -6.56 -4.54
C GLU A 186 11.10 -6.48 -5.31
N LEU A 187 11.77 -5.32 -5.28
CA LEU A 187 13.13 -5.17 -5.83
C LEU A 187 14.11 -6.14 -5.16
N GLY A 188 14.11 -6.23 -3.82
CA GLY A 188 14.93 -7.20 -3.11
C GLY A 188 14.61 -8.65 -3.44
N ARG A 189 13.32 -8.98 -3.65
CA ARG A 189 12.89 -10.34 -4.07
C ARG A 189 13.34 -10.66 -5.49
N LEU A 190 13.23 -9.72 -6.42
CA LEU A 190 13.71 -9.85 -7.78
C LEU A 190 15.23 -10.05 -7.81
N GLU A 191 15.97 -9.26 -7.04
CA GLU A 191 17.43 -9.37 -6.95
C GLU A 191 17.87 -10.75 -6.48
N ALA A 192 17.30 -11.24 -5.37
CA ALA A 192 17.59 -12.57 -4.84
C ALA A 192 17.25 -13.68 -5.85
N SER A 193 16.16 -13.52 -6.61
CA SER A 193 15.75 -14.49 -7.63
C SER A 193 16.74 -14.51 -8.82
N PHE A 194 17.20 -13.36 -9.28
CA PHE A 194 18.11 -13.27 -10.42
C PHE A 194 19.55 -13.67 -10.09
N GLN A 195 20.02 -13.41 -8.87
CA GLN A 195 21.33 -13.91 -8.41
C GLN A 195 21.40 -15.45 -8.52
N ASN A 196 20.29 -16.14 -8.23
CA ASN A 196 20.21 -17.60 -8.34
C ASN A 196 20.24 -18.11 -9.79
N TRP A 197 19.95 -17.28 -10.79
CA TRP A 197 19.92 -17.67 -12.20
C TRP A 197 21.28 -17.51 -12.90
N GLY A 198 22.35 -17.18 -12.17
CA GLY A 198 23.70 -17.03 -12.73
C GLY A 198 23.87 -15.88 -13.72
N SER A 199 22.79 -15.15 -14.00
CA SER A 199 22.76 -13.99 -14.87
C SER A 199 23.10 -12.76 -14.03
N GLN A 200 24.11 -11.99 -14.42
CA GLN A 200 24.31 -10.63 -13.91
C GLN A 200 23.86 -9.59 -14.95
N PRO A 201 22.54 -9.35 -15.15
CA PRO A 201 22.10 -8.16 -15.89
C PRO A 201 22.49 -6.87 -15.15
N PHE A 202 22.63 -6.93 -13.82
CA PHE A 202 22.56 -5.76 -12.96
C PHE A 202 23.95 -5.28 -12.53
N LYS A 203 24.67 -4.56 -13.41
CA LYS A 203 25.91 -3.86 -13.02
C LYS A 203 25.67 -2.55 -12.25
N GLN A 204 24.43 -2.05 -12.19
CA GLN A 204 24.06 -0.78 -11.54
C GLN A 204 23.18 -0.94 -10.28
N GLY A 205 22.75 -2.16 -9.93
CA GLY A 205 21.73 -2.40 -8.90
C GLY A 205 22.21 -2.70 -7.47
N ARG A 206 23.51 -2.64 -7.16
CA ARG A 206 24.05 -2.97 -5.82
C ARG A 206 23.56 -2.06 -4.67
N PHE A 207 22.72 -1.06 -4.94
CA PHE A 207 22.21 -0.12 -3.94
C PHE A 207 21.09 -0.67 -3.06
N PHE A 208 20.29 -1.65 -3.51
CA PHE A 208 19.07 -2.06 -2.81
C PHE A 208 19.21 -3.34 -1.96
N CYS A 209 20.33 -4.06 -2.06
CA CYS A 209 20.64 -5.21 -1.20
C CYS A 209 21.59 -4.89 -0.03
N SER A 210 21.92 -3.60 0.19
CA SER A 210 22.80 -3.19 1.29
C SER A 210 22.04 -3.19 2.62
N GLU A 211 22.79 -3.30 3.74
CA GLU A 211 22.24 -3.07 5.08
C GLU A 211 21.56 -1.69 5.21
N ASP A 212 21.93 -0.71 4.37
CA ASP A 212 21.28 0.60 4.32
C ASP A 212 19.87 0.52 3.74
N SER A 213 19.63 -0.32 2.72
CA SER A 213 18.31 -0.50 2.12
C SER A 213 17.35 -1.24 3.06
N GLN A 214 17.82 -2.30 3.73
CA GLN A 214 17.03 -3.00 4.74
C GLN A 214 16.68 -2.08 5.93
N ARG A 215 17.64 -1.26 6.38
CA ARG A 215 17.39 -0.23 7.40
C ARG A 215 16.37 0.80 6.92
N ASN A 216 16.39 1.18 5.64
CA ASN A 216 15.41 2.09 5.06
C ASN A 216 14.00 1.46 5.04
N ILE A 217 13.86 0.20 4.58
CA ILE A 217 12.58 -0.54 4.56
C ILE A 217 11.99 -0.64 5.97
N GLN A 218 12.80 -0.99 6.97
CA GLN A 218 12.38 -1.05 8.36
C GLN A 218 11.99 0.33 8.91
N SER A 219 12.74 1.39 8.56
CA SER A 219 12.44 2.76 8.95
C SER A 219 11.08 3.23 8.41
N ILE A 220 10.81 3.00 7.12
CA ILE A 220 9.54 3.34 6.48
C ILE A 220 8.39 2.51 7.06
N SER A 221 8.61 1.19 7.25
CA SER A 221 7.63 0.31 7.92
C SER A 221 7.32 0.77 9.34
N ARG A 222 8.29 1.37 10.03
CA ARG A 222 8.07 1.95 11.36
C ARG A 222 7.25 3.23 11.31
N LYS A 223 7.44 4.09 10.30
CA LYS A 223 6.55 5.27 10.08
C LYS A 223 5.08 4.84 9.94
N ILE A 224 4.84 3.74 9.22
CA ILE A 224 3.49 3.14 9.12
C ILE A 224 2.95 2.85 10.52
N CYS A 225 3.66 2.06 11.34
CA CYS A 225 3.22 1.76 12.70
C CYS A 225 2.96 3.03 13.53
N LEU A 226 3.87 4.00 13.50
CA LEU A 226 3.77 5.22 14.28
C LEU A 226 2.53 6.06 13.92
N GLY A 227 2.00 5.95 12.70
CA GLY A 227 0.77 6.63 12.27
C GLY A 227 -0.53 5.91 12.62
N MET A 228 -0.48 4.65 13.07
CA MET A 228 -1.68 3.82 13.23
C MET A 228 -2.56 4.26 14.39
N GLU A 229 -1.97 4.75 15.47
CA GLU A 229 -2.73 5.22 16.62
C GLU A 229 -3.72 6.33 16.26
N TYR A 230 -3.34 7.22 15.32
CA TYR A 230 -4.25 8.24 14.81
C TYR A 230 -5.42 7.62 14.05
N LEU A 231 -5.16 6.66 13.15
CA LEU A 231 -6.17 6.04 12.29
C LEU A 231 -7.23 5.24 13.06
N VAL A 232 -6.90 4.76 14.25
CA VAL A 232 -7.81 3.97 15.09
C VAL A 232 -8.56 4.80 16.13
N GLN A 233 -8.42 6.13 16.17
CA GLN A 233 -9.20 6.98 17.07
C GLN A 233 -10.71 6.90 16.76
N ASP A 234 -11.55 7.08 17.78
CA ASP A 234 -13.02 7.01 17.62
C ASP A 234 -13.56 8.02 16.60
N ASP A 235 -12.94 9.20 16.52
CA ASP A 235 -13.31 10.27 15.59
C ASP A 235 -13.06 9.90 14.10
N MET A 236 -12.20 8.93 13.83
CA MET A 236 -11.91 8.47 12.46
C MET A 236 -12.99 7.53 11.90
N LYS A 237 -13.97 7.15 12.73
CA LYS A 237 -15.13 6.31 12.38
C LYS A 237 -14.68 5.03 11.67
N LEU A 238 -15.45 4.54 10.70
CA LEU A 238 -15.15 3.30 9.98
C LEU A 238 -14.00 3.46 8.96
N PHE A 239 -13.82 4.66 8.40
CA PHE A 239 -12.91 4.88 7.28
C PHE A 239 -11.43 4.83 7.67
N GLY A 240 -11.07 5.31 8.87
CA GLY A 240 -9.68 5.27 9.35
C GLY A 240 -9.23 3.83 9.56
N PRO A 241 -9.90 3.08 10.46
CA PRO A 241 -9.68 1.66 10.71
C PRO A 241 -9.62 0.79 9.44
N ALA A 242 -10.58 0.93 8.53
CA ALA A 242 -10.60 0.13 7.29
C ALA A 242 -9.39 0.42 6.38
N SER A 243 -8.92 1.67 6.36
CA SER A 243 -7.77 2.08 5.53
C SER A 243 -6.41 1.68 6.12
N ALA A 244 -6.35 1.29 7.40
CA ALA A 244 -5.12 0.87 8.07
C ALA A 244 -4.65 -0.53 7.65
N ILE A 245 -5.54 -1.34 7.06
CA ILE A 245 -5.31 -2.78 6.84
C ILE A 245 -4.12 -3.05 5.90
N LEU A 246 -4.09 -2.50 4.68
CA LEU A 246 -2.98 -2.73 3.74
C LEU A 246 -1.64 -2.21 4.30
N PRO A 247 -1.55 -0.98 4.85
CA PRO A 247 -0.32 -0.52 5.49
C PRO A 247 0.14 -1.43 6.63
N LEU A 248 -0.76 -1.88 7.50
CA LEU A 248 -0.44 -2.81 8.60
C LEU A 248 0.06 -4.16 8.07
N GLU A 249 -0.63 -4.75 7.09
CA GLU A 249 -0.21 -5.99 6.42
C GLU A 249 1.21 -5.84 5.85
N THR A 250 1.48 -4.70 5.22
CA THR A 250 2.78 -4.40 4.62
C THR A 250 3.89 -4.32 5.67
N ALA A 251 3.67 -3.58 6.77
CA ALA A 251 4.62 -3.48 7.88
C ALA A 251 4.82 -4.83 8.59
N TYR A 252 3.73 -5.58 8.81
CA TYR A 252 3.77 -6.91 9.41
C TYR A 252 4.67 -7.87 8.63
N LYS A 253 4.51 -7.93 7.29
CA LYS A 253 5.34 -8.78 6.42
C LYS A 253 6.83 -8.45 6.48
N VAL A 254 7.19 -7.20 6.76
CA VAL A 254 8.60 -6.79 6.95
C VAL A 254 9.12 -7.27 8.30
N PHE A 255 8.41 -6.98 9.39
CA PHE A 255 8.88 -7.29 10.74
C PHE A 255 8.81 -8.78 11.07
N ASN A 256 7.86 -9.52 10.52
CA ASN A 256 7.74 -10.97 10.72
C ASN A 256 8.87 -11.78 10.08
N LYS A 257 9.64 -11.19 9.15
CA LYS A 257 10.84 -11.86 8.58
C LYS A 257 12.07 -11.75 9.49
N ASP A 258 12.06 -10.86 10.47
CA ASP A 258 13.20 -10.52 11.33
C ASP A 258 12.93 -10.90 12.80
N ASN A 259 12.93 -12.23 13.04
CA ASN A 259 12.41 -12.91 14.25
C ASN A 259 12.95 -12.45 15.61
N GLN A 260 14.02 -11.65 15.68
CA GLN A 260 14.62 -11.25 16.97
C GLN A 260 14.75 -9.73 17.14
N SER A 261 14.87 -8.94 16.07
CA SER A 261 15.13 -7.50 16.18
C SER A 261 13.84 -6.66 16.33
N SER A 262 12.71 -7.17 15.84
CA SER A 262 11.49 -6.39 15.59
C SER A 262 10.32 -6.74 16.53
N MET A 263 10.62 -7.30 17.71
CA MET A 263 9.60 -7.75 18.67
C MET A 263 8.67 -6.62 19.13
N ARG A 264 9.19 -5.38 19.30
CA ARG A 264 8.37 -4.23 19.72
C ARG A 264 7.38 -3.82 18.64
N GLU A 265 7.84 -3.75 17.40
CA GLU A 265 7.03 -3.45 16.23
C GLU A 265 5.92 -4.50 16.05
N MET A 266 6.24 -5.78 16.21
CA MET A 266 5.27 -6.88 16.12
C MET A 266 4.19 -6.78 17.20
N MET A 267 4.56 -6.62 18.48
CA MET A 267 3.60 -6.41 19.57
C MET A 267 2.73 -5.17 19.33
N TYR A 268 3.29 -4.13 18.72
CA TYR A 268 2.56 -2.91 18.40
C TYR A 268 1.51 -3.15 17.30
N ILE A 269 1.88 -3.85 16.23
CA ILE A 269 0.95 -4.24 15.17
C ILE A 269 -0.16 -5.11 15.74
N GLU A 270 0.17 -6.10 16.58
CA GLU A 270 -0.81 -6.95 17.28
C GLU A 270 -1.82 -6.12 18.07
N ARG A 271 -1.36 -5.16 18.87
CA ARG A 271 -2.27 -4.31 19.63
C ARG A 271 -3.15 -3.42 18.77
N ILE A 272 -2.63 -2.92 17.65
CA ILE A 272 -3.46 -2.15 16.69
C ILE A 272 -4.53 -3.06 16.09
N VAL A 273 -4.18 -4.28 15.68
CA VAL A 273 -5.14 -5.25 15.14
C VAL A 273 -6.22 -5.59 16.17
N ASP A 274 -5.85 -5.81 17.44
CA ASP A 274 -6.82 -6.01 18.52
C ASP A 274 -7.77 -4.81 18.65
N CYS A 275 -7.24 -3.58 18.56
CA CYS A 275 -8.07 -2.37 18.61
C CYS A 275 -9.05 -2.30 17.42
N LEU A 276 -8.63 -2.72 16.22
CA LEU A 276 -9.50 -2.80 15.05
C LEU A 276 -10.61 -3.84 15.24
N VAL A 277 -10.30 -4.98 15.86
CA VAL A 277 -11.27 -6.03 16.22
C VAL A 277 -12.24 -5.54 17.30
N GLU A 278 -11.76 -4.88 18.35
CA GLU A 278 -12.57 -4.23 19.40
C GLU A 278 -13.57 -3.22 18.80
N LYS A 279 -13.20 -2.59 17.67
CA LYS A 279 -14.05 -1.65 16.91
C LYS A 279 -15.00 -2.33 15.91
N GLY A 280 -15.02 -3.66 15.87
CA GLY A 280 -15.93 -4.44 15.05
C GLY A 280 -15.37 -4.88 13.69
N LEU A 281 -14.10 -4.61 13.37
CA LEU A 281 -13.47 -5.08 12.13
C LEU A 281 -12.90 -6.50 12.30
N GLN A 282 -13.79 -7.47 12.43
CA GLN A 282 -13.47 -8.88 12.74
C GLN A 282 -12.62 -9.57 11.67
N SER A 283 -12.60 -9.08 10.43
CA SER A 283 -11.77 -9.65 9.36
C SER A 283 -10.28 -9.27 9.48
N THR A 284 -9.94 -8.27 10.31
CA THR A 284 -8.60 -7.65 10.32
C THR A 284 -7.44 -8.62 10.58
N PRO A 285 -7.51 -9.55 11.56
CA PRO A 285 -6.43 -10.52 11.78
C PRO A 285 -6.17 -11.36 10.53
N TYR A 286 -7.27 -11.83 9.92
CA TYR A 286 -7.27 -12.48 8.61
C TYR A 286 -7.05 -11.49 7.48
N LEU A 287 -6.53 -10.30 7.62
CA LEU A 287 -6.12 -9.47 6.46
C LEU A 287 -4.68 -9.03 6.64
N VAL A 288 -4.27 -8.79 7.89
CA VAL A 288 -2.92 -8.38 8.24
C VAL A 288 -1.95 -9.56 8.31
N TYR A 289 -2.34 -10.71 8.88
CA TYR A 289 -1.38 -11.78 9.21
C TYR A 289 -1.15 -12.82 8.12
N GLY A 290 -2.17 -13.13 7.34
CA GLY A 290 -2.12 -14.27 6.41
C GLY A 290 -2.91 -15.44 6.93
#